data_AF-A0A5J4NFL4-F1
#
_entry.id   AF-A0A5J4NFL4-F1
#
_cell.length_a   1.000
_cell.length_b   1.000
_cell.length_c   1.000
_cell.angle_alpha   90.00
_cell.angle_beta   90.00
_cell.angle_gamma   90.00
#
_symmetry.space_group_name_H-M   'P 1'
#
loop_
_entity.id
_entity.type
_entity.pdbx_description
1 polymer ?
#
loop_
_entity_poly.entity_id
_entity_poly.type
_entity_poly.pdbx_seq_one_letter_code
_entity_poly.pdbx_strand_id
1 'polypeptide(L)'
;MVIGSYFAASPIVRTRSSFGFRPSIGIAAERCIEDDAIVQIWPCGVRLPRYQSLGYVKNYYNSARSVCDKVFGQRQRIYPRYSEDAWNQVTKVATRNANNERSEAEQMRLETWRAIREANKRTKDMQNLSTQKLKNRMQDIEYWRNELSSEIRTMDQEQDKLKIEFYTQILYPQEKLRVMNMAKCHIQKPLRIAEECLINREGRQGIDEVKDAVERALNKTVQEIHETEKLVQLLTQSIEDKLKPLKVAETRLKERTKRHSMELCQDDPMKTLQCEAIELRTIIRALKGKLHQARLSQTRLQRNQETLQADIAIKENSLEIDQRCLNMRKTFPINDKRGTLFSVPVSY
;
A
#
# COMPACT_ATOMS: atom_id res chain seq x y z
N MET A 1 -18.77 -15.32 34.33
CA MET A 1 -17.35 -14.95 34.55
C MET A 1 -16.87 -14.32 33.25
N VAL A 2 -16.51 -13.05 33.08
CA VAL A 2 -16.10 -11.92 33.93
C VAL A 2 -16.52 -10.67 33.12
N ILE A 3 -17.48 -9.87 33.59
CA ILE A 3 -17.31 -8.53 34.18
C ILE A 3 -16.53 -7.52 33.29
N GLY A 4 -17.29 -6.56 32.74
CA GLY A 4 -17.03 -5.12 32.86
C GLY A 4 -15.85 -4.49 32.11
N SER A 5 -16.16 -3.63 31.13
CA SER A 5 -15.41 -2.38 30.96
C SER A 5 -16.35 -1.29 30.44
N TYR A 6 -16.93 -0.57 31.39
CA TYR A 6 -17.57 0.71 31.14
C TYR A 6 -16.50 1.67 30.62
N PHE A 7 -16.78 2.36 29.51
CA PHE A 7 -16.02 3.53 29.09
C PHE A 7 -16.17 4.61 30.18
N ALA A 8 -15.17 4.70 31.06
CA ALA A 8 -15.05 5.82 31.97
C ALA A 8 -14.55 7.03 31.15
N ALA A 9 -15.37 8.07 31.04
CA ALA A 9 -14.91 9.36 30.53
C ALA A 9 -13.75 9.84 31.41
N SER A 10 -12.57 10.03 30.82
CA SER A 10 -11.43 10.58 31.54
C SER A 10 -11.81 11.95 32.10
N PRO A 11 -11.52 12.25 33.38
CA PRO A 11 -11.76 13.58 33.91
C PRO A 11 -10.90 14.57 33.11
N ILE A 12 -11.49 15.71 32.76
CA ILE A 12 -10.77 16.81 32.10
C ILE A 12 -9.60 17.21 33.01
N VAL A 13 -8.41 16.70 32.71
CA VAL A 13 -7.17 17.16 33.31
C VAL A 13 -6.85 18.49 32.63
N ARG A 14 -7.26 19.59 33.26
CA ARG A 14 -6.62 20.88 32.99
C ARG A 14 -5.16 20.72 33.43
N THR A 15 -4.27 20.57 32.46
CA THR A 15 -2.83 20.72 32.69
C THR A 15 -2.64 22.07 33.38
N ARG A 16 -2.21 22.03 34.65
CA ARG A 16 -1.69 23.21 35.35
C ARG A 16 -0.59 23.77 34.45
N SER A 17 -0.82 24.94 33.85
CA SER A 17 0.27 25.67 33.22
C SER A 17 1.26 26.00 34.33
N SER A 18 2.45 25.41 34.25
CA SER A 18 3.61 25.76 35.05
C SER A 18 4.14 27.12 34.60
N PHE A 19 3.39 28.18 34.89
CA PHE A 19 3.90 29.54 34.93
C PHE A 19 3.88 30.00 36.38
N GLY A 20 4.98 29.71 37.07
CA GLY A 20 5.28 30.29 38.37
C GLY A 20 5.67 31.74 38.19
N PHE A 21 4.68 32.64 38.14
CA PHE A 21 4.91 34.03 38.51
C PHE A 21 4.92 34.12 40.03
N ARG A 22 6.09 33.85 40.63
CA ARG A 22 6.46 34.50 41.89
C ARG A 22 6.80 35.94 41.53
N PRO A 23 6.19 36.96 42.16
CA PRO A 23 6.82 38.26 42.20
C PRO A 23 8.05 38.10 43.08
N SER A 24 9.23 38.15 42.48
CA SER A 24 10.48 38.38 43.18
C SER A 24 10.45 39.80 43.76
N ILE A 25 9.88 39.95 44.96
CA ILE A 25 10.12 41.12 45.80
C ILE A 25 11.42 40.85 46.53
N GLY A 26 12.51 41.33 45.93
CA GLY A 26 13.84 41.28 46.48
C GLY A 26 14.58 42.53 46.09
N ILE A 27 14.17 43.69 46.63
CA ILE A 27 15.02 44.87 46.79
C ILE A 27 14.66 45.53 48.13
N ALA A 28 15.65 45.56 49.02
CA ALA A 28 15.86 46.44 50.17
C ALA A 28 14.69 46.66 51.14
N ALA A 29 14.77 45.94 52.27
CA ALA A 29 14.39 46.50 53.55
C ALA A 29 15.33 47.67 53.88
N GLU A 30 15.04 48.86 53.35
CA GLU A 30 15.60 50.09 53.88
C GLU A 30 14.78 50.49 55.11
N ARG A 31 15.48 50.50 56.25
CA ARG A 31 15.02 51.08 57.51
C ARG A 31 14.73 52.55 57.25
N CYS A 32 13.45 52.91 57.08
CA CYS A 32 13.04 54.29 57.30
C CYS A 32 12.93 54.48 58.81
N ILE A 33 13.89 55.26 59.29
CA ILE A 33 14.04 55.81 60.63
C ILE A 33 12.68 56.30 61.15
N GLU A 34 12.38 55.92 62.39
CA GLU A 34 11.31 56.48 63.20
C GLU A 34 11.53 57.99 63.33
N ASP A 35 10.74 58.77 62.59
CA ASP A 35 10.48 60.16 62.95
C ASP A 35 9.05 60.24 63.47
N ASP A 36 8.93 60.64 64.73
CA ASP A 36 7.70 60.89 65.50
C ASP A 36 6.73 61.82 64.76
N ALA A 37 5.93 61.26 63.85
CA ALA A 37 4.80 61.94 63.24
C ALA A 37 3.54 61.68 64.06
N ILE A 38 3.23 62.65 64.91
CA ILE A 38 1.98 62.81 65.68
C ILE A 38 0.77 62.25 64.89
N VAL A 39 0.25 61.13 65.40
CA VAL A 39 -1.05 60.48 65.17
C VAL A 39 -1.82 60.94 63.91
N GLN A 40 -1.89 60.06 62.91
CA GLN A 40 -2.72 60.19 61.70
C GLN A 40 -4.24 60.08 61.95
N ILE A 41 -4.78 60.67 63.03
CA ILE A 41 -6.20 60.55 63.37
C ILE A 41 -6.69 61.90 63.91
N TRP A 42 -7.73 62.45 63.28
CA TRP A 42 -8.44 63.62 63.78
C TRP A 42 -9.05 63.34 65.17
N PRO A 43 -9.27 64.35 66.02
CA PRO A 43 -10.00 64.20 67.30
C PRO A 43 -11.41 63.61 67.16
N CYS A 44 -11.97 63.61 65.94
CA CYS A 44 -13.25 62.98 65.61
C CYS A 44 -13.13 61.52 65.10
N GLY A 45 -11.95 60.89 65.19
CA GLY A 45 -11.73 59.48 64.84
C GLY A 45 -11.48 59.22 63.35
N VAL A 46 -11.35 60.26 62.51
CA VAL A 46 -11.12 60.12 61.06
C VAL A 46 -9.62 60.03 60.77
N ARG A 47 -9.18 58.96 60.10
CA ARG A 47 -7.78 58.74 59.72
C ARG A 47 -7.34 59.80 58.70
N LEU A 48 -6.18 60.44 58.90
CA LEU A 48 -5.62 61.42 57.97
C LEU A 48 -5.30 60.75 56.61
N PRO A 49 -5.59 61.39 55.46
CA PRO A 49 -5.22 60.86 54.15
C PRO A 49 -3.71 60.70 54.00
N ARG A 50 -3.28 59.79 53.10
CA ARG A 50 -1.86 59.42 52.85
C ARG A 50 -0.93 60.63 52.60
N TYR A 51 -1.48 61.78 52.20
CA TYR A 51 -0.75 62.98 51.78
C TYR A 51 -0.83 64.18 52.74
N GLN A 52 -1.31 64.03 53.98
CA GLN A 52 -1.48 65.16 54.92
C GLN A 52 -0.71 64.98 56.23
N SER A 53 0.02 66.03 56.65
CA SER A 53 0.50 66.23 58.02
C SER A 53 -0.11 67.51 58.64
N LEU A 54 -0.41 67.49 59.94
CA LEU A 54 -1.01 68.64 60.64
C LEU A 54 0.07 69.65 61.04
N GLY A 55 0.08 70.84 60.44
CA GLY A 55 0.95 71.95 60.82
C GLY A 55 0.22 72.97 61.73
N TYR A 56 0.74 73.18 62.94
CA TYR A 56 0.29 74.16 63.96
C TYR A 56 -1.18 74.10 64.41
N VAL A 57 -1.41 73.36 65.51
CA VAL A 57 -2.70 73.11 66.20
C VAL A 57 -3.49 74.39 66.55
N LYS A 58 -2.81 75.53 66.74
CA LYS A 58 -3.41 76.78 67.23
C LYS A 58 -4.39 77.46 66.24
N ASN A 59 -4.32 77.10 64.96
CA ASN A 59 -5.18 77.66 63.90
C ASN A 59 -6.49 76.89 63.71
N TYR A 60 -6.65 75.73 64.38
CA TYR A 60 -7.76 74.81 64.12
C TYR A 60 -8.93 74.97 65.09
N TYR A 61 -8.68 75.52 66.29
CA TYR A 61 -9.68 75.63 67.35
C TYR A 61 -9.99 77.09 67.66
N ASN A 62 -11.28 77.41 67.78
CA ASN A 62 -11.66 78.65 68.44
C ASN A 62 -11.29 78.57 69.93
N SER A 63 -10.62 79.60 70.45
CA SER A 63 -10.31 79.65 71.87
C SER A 63 -11.62 79.63 72.68
N ALA A 64 -11.76 78.66 73.59
CA ALA A 64 -12.97 78.50 74.39
C ALA A 64 -13.27 79.80 75.16
N ARG A 65 -14.43 80.42 74.93
CA ARG A 65 -14.91 81.49 75.82
C ARG A 65 -15.51 80.84 77.07
N SER A 66 -14.94 81.16 78.23
CA SER A 66 -15.59 80.90 79.51
C SER A 66 -16.77 81.86 79.66
N VAL A 67 -18.00 81.37 79.48
CA VAL A 67 -19.20 82.12 79.86
C VAL A 67 -19.52 81.77 81.30
N CYS A 68 -19.55 82.76 82.19
CA CYS A 68 -20.08 82.59 83.54
C CYS A 68 -21.56 82.98 83.54
N ASP A 69 -22.45 82.01 83.71
CA ASP A 69 -23.83 82.32 84.08
C ASP A 69 -23.82 82.75 85.54
N LYS A 70 -24.12 84.03 85.80
CA LYS A 70 -24.07 84.63 87.14
C LYS A 70 -25.16 84.14 88.11
N VAL A 71 -26.01 83.18 87.70
CA VAL A 71 -27.21 82.81 88.48
C VAL A 71 -27.16 81.37 89.03
N PHE A 72 -26.46 80.45 88.37
CA PHE A 72 -26.28 79.08 88.86
C PHE A 72 -24.83 78.68 88.58
N GLY A 73 -23.98 78.56 89.60
CA GLY A 73 -22.52 78.43 89.49
C GLY A 73 -21.97 77.15 88.83
N GLN A 74 -22.50 76.73 87.67
CA GLN A 74 -21.92 75.69 86.84
C GLN A 74 -21.11 76.30 85.70
N ARG A 75 -19.84 75.90 85.57
CA ARG A 75 -19.02 76.18 84.38
C ARG A 75 -19.44 75.24 83.26
N GLN A 76 -20.27 75.70 82.32
CA GLN A 76 -20.43 74.98 81.06
C GLN A 76 -19.18 75.19 80.19
N ARG A 77 -18.42 74.11 79.97
CA ARG A 77 -17.38 74.09 78.93
C ARG A 77 -18.09 74.00 77.58
N ILE A 78 -18.18 75.11 76.86
CA ILE A 78 -18.55 75.08 75.45
C ILE A 78 -17.35 74.46 74.71
N TYR A 79 -17.53 73.25 74.17
CA TYR A 79 -16.51 72.61 73.33
C TYR A 79 -16.07 73.58 72.22
N PRO A 80 -14.76 73.75 71.98
CA PRO A 80 -14.29 74.66 70.94
C PRO A 80 -14.83 74.19 69.59
N ARG A 81 -15.78 74.96 69.02
CA ARG A 81 -16.25 74.75 67.66
C ARG A 81 -15.12 75.15 66.72
N TYR A 82 -14.88 74.37 65.67
CA TYR A 82 -13.90 74.72 64.63
C TYR A 82 -14.19 76.12 64.08
N SER A 83 -13.14 76.88 63.76
CA SER A 83 -13.29 78.13 63.00
C SER A 83 -13.79 77.82 61.58
N GLU A 84 -14.55 78.73 60.97
CA GLU A 84 -14.95 78.61 59.56
C GLU A 84 -13.72 78.53 58.65
N ASP A 85 -12.66 79.28 58.96
CA ASP A 85 -11.38 79.20 58.26
C ASP A 85 -10.74 77.81 58.39
N ALA A 86 -10.84 77.19 59.56
CA ALA A 86 -10.34 75.83 59.79
C ALA A 86 -11.16 74.81 59.00
N TRP A 87 -12.50 74.93 59.00
CA TRP A 87 -13.37 74.08 58.21
C TRP A 87 -13.11 74.23 56.71
N ASN A 88 -12.94 75.46 56.21
CA ASN A 88 -12.61 75.75 54.82
C ASN A 88 -11.25 75.18 54.40
N GLN A 89 -10.21 75.32 55.24
CA GLN A 89 -8.89 74.76 54.97
C GLN A 89 -8.92 73.23 54.92
N VAL A 90 -9.61 72.59 55.86
CA VAL A 90 -9.73 71.13 55.92
C VAL A 90 -10.54 70.59 54.76
N THR A 91 -11.65 71.24 54.41
CA THR A 91 -12.48 70.87 53.26
C THR A 91 -11.72 71.05 51.95
N LYS A 92 -10.92 72.12 51.81
CA LYS A 92 -10.07 72.34 50.65
C LYS A 92 -8.96 71.28 50.51
N VAL A 93 -8.37 70.85 51.62
CA VAL A 93 -7.35 69.78 51.61
C VAL A 93 -8.00 68.42 51.36
N ALA A 94 -9.15 68.13 51.97
CA ALA A 94 -9.88 66.89 51.77
C ALA A 94 -10.36 66.72 50.32
N THR A 95 -10.89 67.79 49.71
CA THR A 95 -11.29 67.79 48.29
C THR A 95 -10.09 67.63 47.36
N ARG A 96 -8.94 68.27 47.67
CA ARG A 96 -7.69 68.05 46.92
C ARG A 96 -7.19 66.61 47.04
N ASN A 97 -7.21 66.02 48.23
CA ASN A 97 -6.80 64.64 48.45
C ASN A 97 -7.73 63.65 47.73
N ALA A 98 -9.05 63.85 47.82
CA ALA A 98 -10.02 63.05 47.09
C ALA A 98 -9.80 63.12 45.57
N ASN A 99 -9.46 64.29 45.03
CA ASN A 99 -9.12 64.45 43.61
C ASN A 99 -7.82 63.72 43.24
N ASN A 100 -6.79 63.78 44.08
CA ASN A 100 -5.54 63.04 43.85
C ASN A 100 -5.77 61.53 43.89
N GLU A 101 -6.48 61.02 44.90
CA GLU A 101 -6.81 59.59 45.04
C GLU A 101 -7.66 59.11 43.86
N ARG A 102 -8.61 59.94 43.39
CA ARG A 102 -9.36 59.67 42.17
C ARG A 102 -8.45 59.58 40.94
N SER A 103 -7.54 60.53 40.76
CA SER A 103 -6.59 60.55 39.63
C SER A 103 -5.69 59.32 39.63
N GLU A 104 -5.18 58.91 40.80
CA GLU A 104 -4.35 57.70 40.95
C GLU A 104 -5.14 56.43 40.66
N ALA A 105 -6.39 56.34 41.15
CA ALA A 105 -7.26 55.21 40.86
C ALA A 105 -7.60 55.13 39.36
N GLU A 106 -7.87 56.27 38.72
CA GLU A 106 -8.10 56.34 37.27
C GLU A 106 -6.85 55.91 36.49
N GLN A 107 -5.66 56.37 36.89
CA GLN A 107 -4.40 55.95 36.29
C GLN A 107 -4.17 54.44 36.44
N MET A 108 -4.38 53.88 37.63
CA MET A 108 -4.25 52.45 37.88
C MET A 108 -5.23 51.63 37.02
N ARG A 109 -6.47 52.12 36.84
CA ARG A 109 -7.44 51.48 35.93
C ARG A 109 -6.99 51.52 34.48
N LEU A 110 -6.39 52.62 34.03
CA LEU A 110 -5.84 52.71 32.67
C LEU A 110 -4.65 51.78 32.47
N GLU A 111 -3.73 51.72 33.43
CA GLU A 111 -2.56 50.84 33.39
C GLU A 111 -2.96 49.36 33.41
N THR A 112 -3.88 48.97 34.29
CA THR A 112 -4.42 47.61 34.33
C THR A 112 -5.13 47.24 33.03
N TRP A 113 -5.93 48.14 32.45
CA TRP A 113 -6.57 47.90 31.16
C TRP A 113 -5.55 47.72 30.02
N ARG A 114 -4.48 48.53 29.99
CA ARG A 114 -3.38 48.37 29.02
C ARG A 114 -2.68 47.02 29.19
N ALA A 115 -2.34 46.65 30.42
CA ALA A 115 -1.70 45.37 30.71
C ALA A 115 -2.56 44.17 30.27
N ILE A 116 -3.87 44.21 30.53
CA ILE A 116 -4.82 43.18 30.07
C ILE A 116 -4.84 43.10 28.54
N ARG A 117 -4.92 44.26 27.87
CA ARG A 117 -4.95 44.31 26.40
C ARG A 117 -3.67 43.74 25.78
N GLU A 118 -2.50 44.10 26.34
CA GLU A 118 -1.22 43.56 25.90
C GLU A 118 -1.10 42.06 26.15
N ALA A 119 -1.49 41.58 27.34
CA ALA A 119 -1.48 40.15 27.66
C ALA A 119 -2.39 39.36 26.71
N ASN A 120 -3.59 39.86 26.43
CA ASN A 120 -4.52 39.26 25.46
C ASN A 120 -3.93 39.23 24.05
N LYS A 121 -3.30 40.33 23.60
CA LYS A 121 -2.64 40.39 22.30
C LYS A 121 -1.51 39.35 22.21
N ARG A 122 -0.60 39.32 23.19
CA ARG A 122 0.51 38.36 23.26
C ARG A 122 0.01 36.91 23.25
N THR A 123 -1.07 36.64 23.97
CA THR A 123 -1.68 35.29 24.03
C THR A 123 -2.27 34.89 22.67
N LYS A 124 -2.99 35.81 22.01
CA LYS A 124 -3.53 35.58 20.67
C LYS A 124 -2.43 35.36 19.63
N ASP A 125 -1.39 36.17 19.66
CA ASP A 125 -0.26 36.07 18.74
C ASP A 125 0.48 34.73 18.95
N MET A 126 0.73 34.34 20.20
CA MET A 126 1.34 33.04 20.52
C MET A 126 0.46 31.86 20.06
N GLN A 127 -0.86 31.93 20.29
CA GLN A 127 -1.80 30.89 19.86
C GLN A 127 -1.83 30.75 18.34
N ASN A 128 -1.81 31.88 17.62
CA ASN A 128 -1.76 31.90 16.17
C ASN A 128 -0.46 31.28 15.64
N LEU A 129 0.68 31.66 16.21
CA LEU A 129 1.99 31.09 15.86
C LEU A 129 2.04 29.58 16.10
N SER A 130 1.54 29.12 17.25
CA SER A 130 1.48 27.70 17.59
C SER A 130 0.58 26.94 16.60
N THR A 131 -0.59 27.49 16.31
CA THR A 131 -1.55 26.90 15.35
C THR A 131 -0.95 26.83 13.95
N GLN A 132 -0.22 27.86 13.51
CA GLN A 132 0.45 27.85 12.22
C GLN A 132 1.56 26.80 12.15
N LYS A 133 2.38 26.68 13.21
CA LYS A 133 3.41 25.61 13.28
C LYS A 133 2.79 24.22 13.20
N LEU A 134 1.65 24.00 13.87
CA LEU A 134 0.93 22.73 13.79
C LEU A 134 0.38 22.46 12.38
N LYS A 135 -0.16 23.48 11.71
CA LYS A 135 -0.61 23.37 10.32
C LYS A 135 0.53 22.99 9.38
N ASN A 136 1.67 23.67 9.48
CA ASN A 136 2.84 23.37 8.65
C ASN A 136 3.31 21.92 8.90
N ARG A 137 3.44 21.50 10.16
CA ARG A 137 3.81 20.11 10.50
C ARG A 137 2.80 19.08 9.96
N MET A 138 1.51 19.39 10.01
CA MET A 138 0.47 18.50 9.46
C MET A 138 0.63 18.36 7.94
N GLN A 139 0.93 19.46 7.24
CA GLN A 139 1.20 19.44 5.80
C GLN A 139 2.45 18.64 5.47
N ASP A 140 3.54 18.80 6.24
CA ASP A 140 4.77 18.02 6.05
C ASP A 140 4.52 16.52 6.25
N ILE A 141 3.80 16.16 7.31
CA ILE A 141 3.44 14.75 7.59
C ILE A 141 2.56 14.20 6.46
N GLU A 142 1.59 14.97 5.98
CA GLU A 142 0.73 14.56 4.87
C GLU A 142 1.52 14.38 3.56
N TYR A 143 2.45 15.29 3.27
CA TYR A 143 3.38 15.17 2.14
C TYR A 143 4.16 13.87 2.22
N TRP A 144 4.84 13.60 3.34
CA TRP A 144 5.62 12.38 3.52
C TRP A 144 4.76 11.12 3.50
N ARG A 145 3.55 11.16 4.07
CA ARG A 145 2.59 10.05 3.97
C ARG A 145 2.27 9.75 2.51
N ASN A 146 1.98 10.79 1.71
CA ASN A 146 1.62 10.63 0.31
C ASN A 146 2.81 10.15 -0.52
N GLU A 147 4.00 10.66 -0.25
CA GLU A 147 5.25 10.26 -0.91
C GLU A 147 5.56 8.79 -0.63
N LEU A 148 5.55 8.38 0.65
CA LEU A 148 5.74 6.98 1.05
C LEU A 148 4.66 6.06 0.45
N SER A 149 3.41 6.50 0.42
CA SER A 149 2.32 5.74 -0.20
C SER A 149 2.52 5.60 -1.71
N SER A 150 3.10 6.60 -2.37
CA SER A 150 3.45 6.54 -3.79
C SER A 150 4.57 5.54 -4.03
N GLU A 151 5.61 5.58 -3.21
CA GLU A 151 6.75 4.66 -3.30
C GLU A 151 6.35 3.20 -3.03
N ILE A 152 5.44 2.97 -2.08
CA ILE A 152 4.88 1.62 -1.86
C ILE A 152 4.17 1.13 -3.12
N ARG A 153 3.35 1.98 -3.76
CA ARG A 153 2.65 1.61 -4.99
C ARG A 153 3.60 1.34 -6.16
N THR A 154 4.69 2.08 -6.30
CA THR A 154 5.69 1.83 -7.36
C THR A 154 6.39 0.49 -7.12
N MET A 155 6.79 0.21 -5.88
CA MET A 155 7.37 -1.08 -5.50
C MET A 155 6.41 -2.26 -5.75
N ASP A 156 5.14 -2.13 -5.38
CA ASP A 156 4.13 -3.18 -5.64
C ASP A 156 3.98 -3.46 -7.14
N GLN A 157 3.94 -2.41 -7.96
CA GLN A 157 3.91 -2.55 -9.43
C GLN A 157 5.17 -3.24 -9.97
N GLU A 158 6.35 -2.95 -9.40
CA GLU A 158 7.58 -3.64 -9.78
C GLU A 158 7.56 -5.13 -9.37
N GLN A 159 7.07 -5.45 -8.19
CA GLN A 159 6.88 -6.83 -7.75
C GLN A 159 5.96 -7.60 -8.67
N ASP A 160 4.83 -7.01 -9.08
CA ASP A 160 3.89 -7.66 -9.99
C ASP A 160 4.45 -7.80 -11.41
N LYS A 161 5.21 -6.80 -11.91
CA LYS A 161 5.95 -6.93 -13.17
C LYS A 161 6.95 -8.08 -13.10
N LEU A 162 7.74 -8.19 -12.04
CA LEU A 162 8.72 -9.26 -11.86
C LEU A 162 8.05 -10.64 -11.78
N LYS A 163 6.92 -10.77 -11.09
CA LYS A 163 6.12 -12.00 -11.09
C LYS A 163 5.70 -12.37 -12.51
N ILE A 164 5.10 -11.44 -13.26
CA ILE A 164 4.66 -11.69 -14.64
C ILE A 164 5.84 -12.10 -15.53
N GLU A 165 6.98 -11.43 -15.42
CA GLU A 165 8.21 -11.78 -16.15
C GLU A 165 8.69 -13.19 -15.80
N PHE A 166 8.70 -13.56 -14.52
CA PHE A 166 9.04 -14.92 -14.07
C PHE A 166 8.09 -15.99 -14.65
N TYR A 167 6.78 -15.75 -14.58
CA TYR A 167 5.77 -16.67 -15.13
C TYR A 167 5.91 -16.84 -16.65
N THR A 168 6.22 -15.77 -17.38
CA THR A 168 6.33 -15.79 -18.84
C THR A 168 7.67 -16.33 -19.36
N GLN A 169 8.78 -16.08 -18.65
CA GLN A 169 10.12 -16.50 -19.07
C GLN A 169 10.52 -17.90 -18.59
N ILE A 170 10.02 -18.35 -17.44
CA ILE A 170 10.48 -19.60 -16.82
C ILE A 170 9.37 -20.65 -16.80
N LEU A 171 8.23 -20.34 -16.18
CA LEU A 171 7.19 -21.35 -15.95
C LEU A 171 6.48 -21.76 -17.25
N TYR A 172 6.08 -20.78 -18.07
CA TYR A 172 5.37 -21.05 -19.32
C TYR A 172 6.21 -21.83 -20.34
N PRO A 173 7.51 -21.52 -20.57
CA PRO A 173 8.36 -22.32 -21.45
C PRO A 173 8.67 -23.71 -20.91
N GLN A 174 8.86 -23.87 -19.59
CA GLN A 174 9.10 -25.17 -18.97
C GLN A 174 7.91 -26.11 -19.14
N GLU A 175 6.70 -25.64 -18.83
CA GLU A 175 5.51 -26.48 -18.96
C GLU A 175 5.26 -26.83 -20.44
N LYS A 176 5.46 -25.87 -21.34
CA LYS A 176 5.35 -26.10 -22.78
C LYS A 176 6.40 -27.10 -23.30
N LEU A 177 7.65 -27.00 -22.84
CA LEU A 177 8.74 -27.91 -23.20
C LEU A 177 8.49 -29.31 -22.63
N ARG A 178 7.96 -29.42 -21.41
CA ARG A 178 7.57 -30.68 -20.78
C ARG A 178 6.50 -31.41 -21.61
N VAL A 179 5.43 -30.72 -21.99
CA VAL A 179 4.37 -31.27 -22.85
C VAL A 179 4.91 -31.65 -24.22
N MET A 180 5.81 -30.86 -24.81
CA MET A 180 6.42 -31.17 -26.11
C MET A 180 7.33 -32.41 -26.04
N ASN A 181 8.15 -32.53 -25.00
CA ASN A 181 9.01 -33.70 -24.80
C ASN A 181 8.20 -34.97 -24.54
N MET A 182 7.11 -34.86 -23.79
CA MET A 182 6.18 -35.96 -23.59
C MET A 182 5.59 -36.42 -24.94
N ALA A 183 5.10 -35.49 -25.76
CA ALA A 183 4.59 -35.81 -27.10
C ALA A 183 5.66 -36.47 -27.99
N LYS A 184 6.91 -35.98 -27.97
CA LYS A 184 8.03 -36.59 -28.70
C LYS A 184 8.29 -38.04 -28.27
N CYS A 185 8.32 -38.32 -26.97
CA CYS A 185 8.47 -39.68 -26.44
C CYS A 185 7.32 -40.60 -26.86
N HIS A 186 6.09 -40.07 -26.96
CA HIS A 186 4.93 -40.82 -27.45
C HIS A 186 5.01 -41.12 -28.95
N ILE A 187 5.71 -40.31 -29.76
CA ILE A 187 5.90 -40.55 -31.20
C ILE A 187 7.04 -41.55 -31.46
N GLN A 188 8.11 -41.45 -30.67
CA GLN A 188 9.34 -42.22 -30.91
C GLN A 188 9.18 -43.72 -30.64
N LYS A 189 8.29 -44.10 -29.71
CA LYS A 189 8.02 -45.53 -29.39
C LYS A 189 7.27 -46.24 -30.54
N PRO A 190 6.13 -45.74 -31.05
CA PRO A 190 5.45 -46.32 -32.21
C PRO A 190 6.29 -46.34 -33.49
N LEU A 191 7.11 -45.32 -33.72
CA LEU A 191 8.01 -45.28 -34.88
C LEU A 191 9.01 -46.43 -34.86
N ARG A 192 9.70 -46.63 -33.72
CA ARG A 192 10.65 -47.75 -33.54
C ARG A 192 10.00 -49.11 -33.78
N ILE A 193 8.81 -49.32 -33.25
CA ILE A 193 8.10 -50.59 -33.42
C ILE A 193 7.72 -50.80 -34.89
N ALA A 194 7.25 -49.76 -35.58
CA ALA A 194 6.94 -49.84 -37.00
C ALA A 194 8.19 -50.13 -37.86
N GLU A 195 9.34 -49.52 -37.53
CA GLU A 195 10.63 -49.79 -38.17
C GLU A 195 11.10 -51.24 -37.94
N GLU A 196 11.02 -51.73 -36.69
CA GLU A 196 11.35 -53.12 -36.34
C GLU A 196 10.44 -54.12 -37.07
N CYS A 197 9.13 -53.84 -37.15
CA CYS A 197 8.20 -54.66 -37.91
C CYS A 197 8.52 -54.67 -39.41
N LEU A 198 9.00 -53.54 -39.98
CA LEU A 198 9.41 -53.47 -41.38
C LEU A 198 10.65 -54.34 -41.63
N ILE A 199 11.67 -54.19 -40.79
CA ILE A 199 12.93 -54.95 -40.88
C ILE A 199 12.67 -56.46 -40.77
N ASN A 200 11.82 -56.89 -39.84
CA ASN A 200 11.45 -58.30 -39.69
C ASN A 200 10.68 -58.83 -40.90
N ARG A 201 9.90 -57.98 -41.57
CA ARG A 201 9.15 -58.35 -42.78
C ARG A 201 10.04 -58.40 -44.02
N GLU A 202 11.06 -57.55 -44.11
CA GLU A 202 12.11 -57.60 -45.14
C GLU A 202 12.99 -58.86 -45.03
N GLY A 203 13.03 -59.51 -43.86
CA GLY A 203 13.71 -60.78 -43.65
C GLY A 203 12.97 -62.04 -44.14
N ARG A 204 11.75 -61.90 -44.70
CA ARG A 204 10.98 -63.05 -45.22
C ARG A 204 11.61 -63.57 -46.52
N GLN A 205 11.72 -64.89 -46.66
CA GLN A 205 12.33 -65.55 -47.83
C GLN A 205 11.36 -66.56 -48.47
N GLY A 206 11.35 -66.63 -49.81
CA GLY A 206 10.59 -67.63 -50.56
C GLY A 206 9.17 -67.19 -50.93
N ILE A 207 8.19 -68.08 -50.81
CA ILE A 207 6.78 -67.83 -51.21
C ILE A 207 6.09 -66.75 -50.35
N ASP A 208 6.66 -66.44 -49.18
CA ASP A 208 6.14 -65.45 -48.23
C ASP A 208 6.66 -64.02 -48.48
N GLU A 209 7.45 -63.79 -49.54
CA GLU A 209 7.87 -62.46 -50.01
C GLU A 209 6.73 -61.75 -50.78
N VAL A 210 5.63 -61.49 -50.07
CA VAL A 210 4.44 -60.85 -50.64
C VAL A 210 4.26 -59.47 -50.02
N LYS A 211 4.28 -58.42 -50.85
CA LYS A 211 3.83 -57.09 -50.46
C LYS A 211 2.31 -57.11 -50.28
N ASP A 212 1.87 -57.43 -49.08
CA ASP A 212 0.46 -57.51 -48.74
C ASP A 212 -0.18 -56.10 -48.61
N ALA A 213 -1.51 -56.04 -48.60
CA ALA A 213 -2.24 -54.76 -48.49
C ALA A 213 -1.94 -54.03 -47.18
N VAL A 214 -1.53 -54.78 -46.16
CA VAL A 214 -1.17 -54.29 -44.83
C VAL A 214 0.20 -53.62 -44.86
N GLU A 215 1.21 -54.20 -45.50
CA GLU A 215 2.54 -53.62 -45.69
C GLU A 215 2.48 -52.34 -46.55
N ARG A 216 1.60 -52.30 -47.56
CA ARG A 216 1.34 -51.05 -48.31
C ARG A 216 0.69 -49.97 -47.45
N ALA A 217 -0.30 -50.33 -46.63
CA ALA A 217 -0.93 -49.39 -45.70
C ALA A 217 0.06 -48.89 -44.64
N LEU A 218 0.89 -49.79 -44.09
CA LEU A 218 1.91 -49.48 -43.10
C LEU A 218 2.97 -48.54 -43.67
N ASN A 219 3.52 -48.84 -44.86
CA ASN A 219 4.47 -47.96 -45.55
C ASN A 219 3.88 -46.56 -45.81
N LYS A 220 2.61 -46.48 -46.23
CA LYS A 220 1.93 -45.20 -46.41
C LYS A 220 1.79 -44.43 -45.09
N THR A 221 1.41 -45.09 -44.01
CA THR A 221 1.33 -44.44 -42.69
C THR A 221 2.70 -43.97 -42.18
N VAL A 222 3.76 -44.74 -42.39
CA VAL A 222 5.14 -44.36 -42.02
C VAL A 222 5.61 -43.16 -42.83
N GLN A 223 5.28 -43.11 -44.12
CA GLN A 223 5.58 -41.97 -44.98
C GLN A 223 4.83 -40.70 -44.54
N GLU A 224 3.53 -40.81 -44.28
CA GLU A 224 2.71 -39.69 -43.77
C GLU A 224 3.20 -39.19 -42.39
N ILE A 225 3.68 -40.08 -41.53
CA ILE A 225 4.31 -39.72 -40.25
C ILE A 225 5.61 -38.94 -40.49
N HIS A 226 6.50 -39.42 -41.36
CA HIS A 226 7.75 -38.71 -41.67
C HIS A 226 7.51 -37.33 -42.31
N GLU A 227 6.52 -37.21 -43.19
CA GLU A 227 6.16 -35.95 -43.83
C GLU A 227 5.60 -34.95 -42.80
N THR A 228 4.76 -35.41 -41.87
CA THR A 228 4.23 -34.56 -40.80
C THR A 228 5.30 -34.16 -39.79
N GLU A 229 6.27 -35.03 -39.48
CA GLU A 229 7.41 -34.68 -38.62
C GLU A 229 8.30 -33.62 -39.26
N LYS A 230 8.65 -33.77 -40.55
CA LYS A 230 9.41 -32.76 -41.30
C LYS A 230 8.68 -31.42 -41.32
N LEU A 231 7.36 -31.44 -41.53
CA LEU A 231 6.53 -30.23 -41.50
C LEU A 231 6.56 -29.55 -40.12
N VAL A 232 6.44 -30.33 -39.04
CA VAL A 232 6.52 -29.80 -37.66
C VAL A 232 7.90 -29.18 -37.39
N GLN A 233 8.99 -29.82 -37.82
CA GLN A 233 10.34 -29.27 -37.68
C GLN A 233 10.50 -27.95 -38.43
N LEU A 234 10.10 -27.91 -39.71
CA LEU A 234 10.13 -26.71 -40.54
C LEU A 234 9.32 -25.56 -39.94
N LEU A 235 8.10 -25.84 -39.47
CA LEU A 235 7.23 -24.84 -38.84
C LEU A 235 7.84 -24.32 -37.53
N THR A 236 8.48 -25.19 -36.75
CA THR A 236 9.13 -24.80 -35.49
C THR A 236 10.33 -23.88 -35.77
N GLN A 237 11.17 -24.23 -36.74
CA GLN A 237 12.31 -23.41 -37.15
C GLN A 237 11.87 -22.07 -37.74
N SER A 238 10.82 -22.06 -38.57
CA SER A 238 10.23 -20.83 -39.12
C SER A 238 9.72 -19.88 -38.02
N ILE A 239 9.13 -20.42 -36.95
CA ILE A 239 8.70 -19.64 -35.78
C ILE A 239 9.91 -19.04 -35.07
N GLU A 240 10.97 -19.81 -34.82
CA GLU A 240 12.19 -19.32 -34.18
C GLU A 240 12.86 -18.20 -34.97
N ASP A 241 12.94 -18.35 -36.29
CA ASP A 241 13.55 -17.34 -37.16
C ASP A 241 12.74 -16.05 -37.25
N LYS A 242 11.42 -16.10 -37.00
CA LYS A 242 10.57 -14.90 -36.89
C LYS A 242 10.52 -14.32 -35.48
N LEU A 243 10.77 -15.12 -34.44
CA LEU A 243 10.87 -14.63 -33.05
C LEU A 243 12.09 -13.75 -32.82
N LYS A 244 13.24 -14.10 -33.43
CA LYS A 244 14.48 -13.30 -33.34
C LYS A 244 14.30 -11.83 -33.77
N PRO A 245 13.81 -11.53 -34.99
CA PRO A 245 13.59 -10.14 -35.41
C PRO A 245 12.48 -9.45 -34.60
N LEU A 246 11.43 -10.17 -34.18
CA LEU A 246 10.41 -9.59 -33.29
C LEU A 246 11.01 -9.08 -31.98
N LYS A 247 11.91 -9.85 -31.36
CA LYS A 247 12.59 -9.43 -30.12
C LYS A 247 13.45 -8.18 -30.32
N VAL A 248 14.12 -8.08 -31.47
CA VAL A 248 14.89 -6.87 -31.83
C VAL A 248 13.96 -5.68 -32.05
N ALA A 249 12.82 -5.86 -32.71
CA ALA A 249 11.83 -4.80 -32.91
C ALA A 249 11.24 -4.32 -31.58
N GLU A 250 10.88 -5.24 -30.67
CA GLU A 250 10.32 -4.93 -29.35
C GLU A 250 11.31 -4.19 -28.45
N THR A 251 12.59 -4.60 -28.45
CA THR A 251 13.65 -3.91 -27.67
C THR A 251 13.86 -2.49 -28.19
N ARG A 252 13.95 -2.31 -29.51
CA ARG A 252 14.07 -0.98 -30.15
C ARG A 252 12.84 -0.10 -29.90
N LEU A 253 11.63 -0.66 -29.84
CA LEU A 253 10.42 0.08 -29.45
C LEU A 253 10.49 0.53 -28.00
N LYS A 254 10.89 -0.36 -27.08
CA LYS A 254 11.03 -0.06 -25.66
C LYS A 254 12.03 1.08 -25.40
N GLU A 255 13.14 1.11 -26.13
CA GLU A 255 14.11 2.22 -26.07
C GLU A 255 13.52 3.54 -26.58
N ARG A 256 12.82 3.52 -27.71
CA ARG A 256 12.16 4.72 -28.26
C ARG A 256 11.09 5.28 -27.34
N THR A 257 10.33 4.43 -26.64
CA THR A 257 9.30 4.88 -25.68
C THR A 257 9.87 5.47 -24.38
N LYS A 258 11.17 5.30 -24.11
CA LYS A 258 11.84 5.87 -22.93
C LYS A 258 12.35 7.30 -23.14
N ARG A 259 12.35 7.80 -24.37
CA ARG A 259 12.80 9.16 -24.68
C ARG A 259 11.89 10.19 -24.00
N HIS A 260 12.46 11.26 -23.48
CA HIS A 260 11.75 12.28 -22.72
C HIS A 260 11.50 13.56 -23.54
N SER A 261 10.39 14.23 -23.22
CA SER A 261 10.04 15.56 -23.72
C SER A 261 10.07 15.68 -25.25
N MET A 262 10.97 16.48 -25.82
CA MET A 262 10.99 16.86 -27.23
C MET A 262 11.46 15.73 -28.16
N GLU A 263 12.05 14.65 -27.62
CA GLU A 263 12.49 13.48 -28.41
C GLU A 263 11.43 12.37 -28.52
N LEU A 264 10.30 12.50 -27.81
CA LEU A 264 9.15 11.61 -27.93
C LEU A 264 8.30 12.01 -29.14
N CYS A 265 8.88 11.91 -30.33
CA CYS A 265 8.16 12.14 -31.57
C CYS A 265 7.62 10.81 -32.11
N GLN A 266 6.36 10.78 -32.57
CA GLN A 266 5.86 9.72 -33.45
C GLN A 266 6.38 9.94 -34.86
N ASP A 267 7.69 9.79 -35.00
CA ASP A 267 8.38 9.83 -36.28
C ASP A 267 8.00 8.60 -37.13
N ASP A 268 8.26 8.71 -38.43
CA ASP A 268 7.96 7.62 -39.35
C ASP A 268 8.67 6.31 -38.96
N PRO A 269 9.95 6.29 -38.53
CA PRO A 269 10.60 5.08 -38.02
C PRO A 269 9.87 4.42 -36.83
N MET A 270 9.32 5.18 -35.89
CA MET A 270 8.51 4.62 -34.80
C MET A 270 7.25 3.94 -35.34
N LYS A 271 6.55 4.56 -36.29
CA LYS A 271 5.36 3.97 -36.90
C LYS A 271 5.69 2.71 -37.70
N THR A 272 6.73 2.74 -38.54
CA THR A 272 7.14 1.57 -39.33
C THR A 272 7.52 0.40 -38.43
N LEU A 273 8.24 0.66 -37.33
CA LEU A 273 8.66 -0.37 -36.38
C LEU A 273 7.47 -0.95 -35.60
N GLN A 274 6.46 -0.13 -35.27
CA GLN A 274 5.22 -0.62 -34.67
C GLN A 274 4.43 -1.52 -35.64
N CYS A 275 4.30 -1.11 -36.91
CA CYS A 275 3.68 -1.93 -37.96
C CYS A 275 4.42 -3.26 -38.14
N GLU A 276 5.75 -3.24 -38.27
CA GLU A 276 6.59 -4.43 -38.41
C GLU A 276 6.41 -5.37 -37.21
N ALA A 277 6.41 -4.86 -35.98
CA ALA A 277 6.19 -5.67 -34.78
C ALA A 277 4.79 -6.31 -34.76
N ILE A 278 3.75 -5.59 -35.21
CA ILE A 278 2.38 -6.13 -35.34
C ILE A 278 2.34 -7.23 -36.40
N GLU A 279 2.94 -7.01 -37.57
CA GLU A 279 3.01 -7.98 -38.66
C GLU A 279 3.78 -9.25 -38.26
N LEU A 280 4.93 -9.10 -37.60
CA LEU A 280 5.68 -10.25 -37.09
C LEU A 280 4.86 -11.03 -36.06
N ARG A 281 4.11 -10.35 -35.18
CA ARG A 281 3.21 -11.01 -34.21
C ARG A 281 2.07 -11.75 -34.89
N THR A 282 1.45 -11.19 -35.94
CA THR A 282 0.37 -11.86 -36.69
C THR A 282 0.90 -13.08 -37.44
N ILE A 283 2.06 -12.97 -38.10
CA ILE A 283 2.73 -14.08 -38.79
C ILE A 283 3.07 -15.20 -37.80
N ILE A 284 3.69 -14.89 -36.65
CA ILE A 284 4.01 -15.88 -35.62
C ILE A 284 2.76 -16.55 -35.08
N ARG A 285 1.66 -15.81 -34.89
CA ARG A 285 0.37 -16.37 -34.46
C ARG A 285 -0.19 -17.34 -35.50
N ALA A 286 -0.15 -16.98 -36.79
CA ALA A 286 -0.58 -17.84 -37.88
C ALA A 286 0.28 -19.12 -37.99
N LEU A 287 1.61 -18.99 -37.88
CA LEU A 287 2.53 -20.13 -37.87
C LEU A 287 2.28 -21.07 -36.69
N LYS A 288 2.03 -20.53 -35.49
CA LYS A 288 1.63 -21.33 -34.31
C LYS A 288 0.30 -22.05 -34.53
N GLY A 289 -0.65 -21.41 -35.20
CA GLY A 289 -1.92 -22.05 -35.61
C GLY A 289 -1.69 -23.23 -36.56
N LYS A 290 -0.88 -23.05 -37.60
CA LYS A 290 -0.50 -24.15 -38.52
C LYS A 290 0.25 -25.28 -37.81
N LEU A 291 1.15 -24.96 -36.89
CA LEU A 291 1.85 -25.96 -36.07
C LEU A 291 0.88 -26.78 -35.22
N HIS A 292 -0.14 -26.14 -34.64
CA HIS A 292 -1.17 -26.83 -33.88
C HIS A 292 -2.00 -27.76 -34.77
N GLN A 293 -2.40 -27.32 -35.97
CA GLN A 293 -3.11 -28.16 -36.94
C GLN A 293 -2.28 -29.37 -37.39
N ALA A 294 -0.99 -29.19 -37.66
CA ALA A 294 -0.09 -30.28 -38.00
C ALA A 294 0.01 -31.33 -36.87
N ARG A 295 0.07 -30.89 -35.61
CA ARG A 295 0.05 -31.78 -34.44
C ARG A 295 -1.27 -32.55 -34.30
N LEU A 296 -2.41 -31.93 -34.58
CA LEU A 296 -3.71 -32.63 -34.58
C LEU A 296 -3.76 -33.71 -35.67
N SER A 297 -3.25 -33.40 -36.87
CA SER A 297 -3.13 -34.39 -37.95
C SER A 297 -2.26 -35.57 -37.53
N GLN A 298 -1.17 -35.31 -36.81
CA GLN A 298 -0.28 -36.34 -36.27
C GLN A 298 -1.00 -37.26 -35.28
N THR A 299 -1.77 -36.71 -34.33
CA THR A 299 -2.57 -37.51 -33.39
C THR A 299 -3.60 -38.39 -34.11
N ARG A 300 -4.18 -37.90 -35.22
CA ARG A 300 -5.10 -38.69 -36.03
C ARG A 300 -4.40 -39.87 -36.71
N LEU A 301 -3.23 -39.65 -37.29
CA LEU A 301 -2.44 -40.72 -37.93
C LEU A 301 -2.01 -41.79 -36.92
N GLN A 302 -1.66 -41.40 -35.69
CA GLN A 302 -1.35 -42.34 -34.60
C GLN A 302 -2.52 -43.25 -34.26
N ARG A 303 -3.73 -42.71 -34.12
CA ARG A 303 -4.93 -43.53 -33.86
C ARG A 303 -5.22 -44.51 -34.99
N ASN A 304 -5.07 -44.07 -36.24
CA ASN A 304 -5.25 -44.93 -37.41
C ASN A 304 -4.22 -46.07 -37.42
N GLN A 305 -2.98 -45.79 -37.00
CA GLN A 305 -1.96 -46.81 -36.86
C GLN A 305 -2.30 -47.82 -35.74
N GLU A 306 -2.74 -47.36 -34.57
CA GLU A 306 -3.15 -48.22 -33.44
C GLU A 306 -4.28 -49.17 -33.87
N THR A 307 -5.25 -48.67 -34.64
CA THR A 307 -6.33 -49.52 -35.18
C THR A 307 -5.81 -50.56 -36.17
N LEU A 308 -4.89 -50.18 -37.06
CA LEU A 308 -4.30 -51.12 -38.01
C LEU A 308 -3.45 -52.18 -37.30
N GLN A 309 -2.75 -51.83 -36.22
CA GLN A 309 -2.00 -52.77 -35.41
C GLN A 309 -2.91 -53.77 -34.67
N ALA A 310 -4.01 -53.30 -34.12
CA ALA A 310 -5.01 -54.17 -33.50
C ALA A 310 -5.58 -55.17 -34.52
N ASP A 311 -5.91 -54.71 -35.73
CA ASP A 311 -6.40 -55.57 -36.81
C ASP A 311 -5.38 -56.60 -37.26
N ILE A 312 -4.10 -56.23 -37.32
CA ILE A 312 -2.99 -57.16 -37.63
C ILE A 312 -2.89 -58.22 -36.54
N ALA A 313 -2.89 -57.84 -35.26
CA ALA A 313 -2.79 -58.77 -34.14
C ALA A 313 -3.95 -59.78 -34.10
N ILE A 314 -5.17 -59.34 -34.41
CA ILE A 314 -6.34 -60.23 -34.52
C ILE A 314 -6.16 -61.22 -35.68
N LYS A 315 -5.65 -60.77 -36.82
CA LYS A 315 -5.40 -61.62 -37.99
C LYS A 315 -4.26 -62.60 -37.75
N GLU A 316 -3.20 -62.20 -37.05
CA GLU A 316 -2.09 -63.08 -36.66
C GLU A 316 -2.57 -64.20 -35.73
N ASN A 317 -3.40 -63.87 -34.73
CA ASN A 317 -4.01 -64.87 -33.84
C ASN A 317 -4.93 -65.83 -34.63
N SER A 318 -5.75 -65.29 -35.54
CA SER A 318 -6.61 -66.11 -36.41
C SER A 318 -5.79 -67.08 -37.26
N LEU A 319 -4.66 -66.61 -37.81
CA LEU A 319 -3.73 -67.43 -38.60
C LEU A 319 -3.06 -68.52 -37.75
N GLU A 320 -2.68 -68.21 -36.51
CA GLU A 320 -2.08 -69.19 -35.58
C GLU A 320 -3.08 -70.33 -35.26
N ILE A 321 -4.34 -69.98 -35.02
CA ILE A 321 -5.42 -70.94 -34.82
C ILE A 321 -5.61 -71.83 -36.06
N ASP A 322 -5.65 -71.23 -37.25
CA ASP A 322 -5.80 -71.96 -38.51
C ASP A 322 -4.61 -72.90 -38.76
N GLN A 323 -3.38 -72.44 -38.51
CA GLN A 323 -2.17 -73.26 -38.61
C GLN A 323 -2.21 -74.45 -37.65
N ARG A 324 -2.64 -74.23 -36.40
CA ARG A 324 -2.81 -75.31 -35.41
C ARG A 324 -3.85 -76.33 -35.87
N CYS A 325 -5.00 -75.87 -36.37
CA CYS A 325 -6.05 -76.73 -36.92
C CYS A 325 -5.58 -77.53 -38.15
N LEU A 326 -4.84 -76.90 -39.07
CA LEU A 326 -4.29 -77.55 -40.24
C LEU A 326 -3.23 -78.60 -39.86
N ASN A 327 -2.36 -78.30 -38.89
CA ASN A 327 -1.37 -79.25 -38.40
C ASN A 327 -2.03 -80.46 -37.73
N MET A 328 -3.11 -80.25 -36.96
CA MET A 328 -3.92 -81.35 -36.40
C MET A 328 -4.59 -82.20 -37.50
N ARG A 329 -5.04 -81.59 -38.60
CA ARG A 329 -5.61 -82.32 -39.76
C ARG A 329 -4.55 -83.13 -40.50
N LYS A 330 -3.31 -82.64 -40.62
CA LYS A 330 -2.18 -83.40 -41.20
C LYS A 330 -1.86 -84.66 -40.41
N THR A 331 -2.13 -84.65 -39.10
CA THR A 331 -1.97 -85.83 -38.22
C THR A 331 -3.17 -86.77 -38.23
N PHE A 332 -4.17 -86.54 -39.11
CA PHE A 332 -5.34 -87.39 -39.26
C PHE A 332 -5.21 -88.31 -40.49
N PRO A 333 -5.49 -89.62 -40.39
CA PRO A 333 -5.96 -90.33 -39.20
C PRO A 333 -4.82 -90.52 -38.19
N ILE A 334 -5.17 -90.46 -36.91
CA ILE A 334 -4.26 -90.75 -35.80
C ILE A 334 -3.78 -92.19 -35.97
N ASN A 335 -2.49 -92.38 -36.26
CA ASN A 335 -1.86 -93.70 -36.25
C ASN A 335 -1.71 -94.14 -34.79
N ASP A 336 -2.78 -94.70 -34.23
CA ASP A 336 -2.71 -95.43 -32.99
C ASP A 336 -1.83 -96.68 -33.22
N LYS A 337 -0.83 -96.90 -32.37
CA LYS A 337 -0.04 -98.15 -32.37
C LYS A 337 -0.91 -99.37 -31.97
N ARG A 338 -2.21 -99.16 -31.74
CA ARG A 338 -3.26 -100.17 -31.60
C ARG A 338 -4.28 -100.14 -32.75
N GLY A 339 -3.83 -100.02 -33.99
CA GLY A 339 -4.67 -100.27 -35.16
C GLY A 339 -5.70 -99.18 -35.45
N THR A 340 -5.92 -98.93 -36.73
CA THR A 340 -6.97 -98.04 -37.23
C THR A 340 -8.35 -98.62 -36.90
N LEU A 341 -8.99 -98.13 -35.84
CA LEU A 341 -10.38 -98.48 -35.47
C LEU A 341 -11.43 -97.99 -36.50
N PHE A 342 -11.02 -97.26 -37.55
CA PHE A 342 -11.92 -96.69 -38.56
C PHE A 342 -11.43 -96.90 -40.01
N SER A 343 -10.87 -98.08 -40.33
CA SER A 343 -10.87 -98.51 -41.73
C SER A 343 -12.29 -98.91 -42.13
N VAL A 344 -13.06 -97.98 -42.70
CA VAL A 344 -14.30 -98.34 -43.40
C VAL A 344 -13.90 -99.11 -44.66
N PRO A 345 -14.33 -100.37 -44.84
CA PRO A 345 -14.08 -101.09 -46.08
C PRO A 345 -14.90 -100.43 -47.18
N VAL A 346 -14.23 -99.92 -48.22
CA VAL A 346 -14.89 -99.60 -49.48
C VAL A 346 -15.04 -100.93 -50.23
N SER A 347 -16.23 -101.50 -50.17
CA SER A 347 -16.64 -102.60 -51.05
C SER A 347 -16.94 -102.02 -52.43
N TYR A 348 -16.28 -102.53 -53.46
CA TYR A 348 -16.69 -102.36 -54.87
C TYR A 348 -17.90 -103.22 -55.20
#